data_AF-A0A8S9RSF8-F1
#
_entry.id   AF-A0A8S9RSF8-F1
#
_cell.length_a   1.000
_cell.length_b   1.000
_cell.length_c   1.000
_cell.angle_alpha   90.00
_cell.angle_beta   90.00
_cell.angle_gamma   90.00
#
_symmetry.space_group_name_H-M   'P 1'
#
loop_
_entity.id
_entity.type
_entity.pdbx_description
1 polymer ?
#
loop_
_entity_poly.entity_id
_entity_poly.type
_entity_poly.pdbx_seq_one_letter_code
_entity_poly.pdbx_strand_id
1 'polypeptide(L)'
;MWKLPLEKYALKPDHPFEEDYASCQMAIIPENFFEEADKGMIRFKKTPKWCFCDEGIGFEDGTTLEADVVILATGYDGDKKLKAIIPEPFPSWLEFPWGLMPLYRGTIQRTRIRATFHVVKPAHG
;
A
#
# COMPACT_ATOMS: atom_id res chain seq x y z
N MET A 1 8.26 -15.38 -22.89
CA MET A 1 8.13 -14.49 -21.73
C MET A 1 6.84 -13.73 -21.92
N TRP A 2 5.78 -14.07 -21.19
CA TRP A 2 4.47 -13.42 -21.34
C TRP A 2 4.55 -12.03 -20.70
N LYS A 3 4.74 -11.00 -21.53
CA LYS A 3 4.73 -9.61 -21.09
C LYS A 3 3.26 -9.19 -20.92
N LEU A 4 2.87 -8.75 -19.73
CA LEU A 4 1.53 -8.20 -19.49
C LEU A 4 1.29 -7.02 -20.45
N PRO A 5 0.09 -6.84 -21.01
CA PRO A 5 -0.21 -5.80 -21.99
C PRO A 5 -0.40 -4.41 -21.35
N LEU A 6 0.47 -4.02 -20.41
CA LEU A 6 0.33 -2.79 -19.63
C LEU A 6 0.32 -1.53 -20.50
N GLU A 7 1.14 -1.50 -21.56
CA GLU A 7 1.21 -0.37 -22.49
C GLU A 7 -0.11 -0.18 -23.26
N LYS A 8 -0.79 -1.28 -23.65
CA LYS A 8 -2.08 -1.23 -24.35
C LYS A 8 -3.15 -0.49 -23.54
N TYR A 9 -3.10 -0.61 -22.21
CA TYR A 9 -4.08 -0.06 -21.28
C TYR A 9 -3.61 1.19 -20.54
N ALA A 10 -2.46 1.77 -20.92
CA ALA A 10 -1.84 2.89 -20.22
C ALA A 10 -1.58 2.62 -18.71
N LEU A 11 -1.29 1.36 -18.37
CA LEU A 11 -0.97 0.89 -17.01
C LEU A 11 0.54 0.72 -16.77
N LYS A 12 1.38 1.12 -17.72
CA LYS A 12 2.83 1.11 -17.53
C LYS A 12 3.20 2.12 -16.44
N PRO A 13 3.87 1.71 -15.35
CA PRO A 13 4.33 2.64 -14.34
C PRO A 13 5.32 3.65 -14.92
N ASP A 14 5.36 4.86 -14.32
CA ASP A 14 6.29 5.93 -14.73
C ASP A 14 7.71 5.71 -14.14
N HIS A 15 7.90 4.66 -13.33
CA HIS A 15 9.16 4.26 -12.70
C HIS A 15 9.69 2.90 -13.21
N PRO A 16 10.98 2.59 -12.99
CA PRO A 16 11.60 1.33 -13.40
C PRO A 16 11.08 0.11 -12.62
N PHE A 17 11.12 -1.06 -13.25
CA PHE A 17 10.70 -2.33 -12.63
C PHE A 17 11.49 -2.67 -11.35
N GLU A 18 12.75 -2.27 -11.27
CA GLU A 18 13.62 -2.49 -10.12
C GLU A 18 13.07 -1.82 -8.85
N GLU A 19 12.40 -0.67 -8.99
CA GLU A 19 11.77 0.01 -7.87
C GLU A 19 10.52 -0.73 -7.37
N ASP A 20 9.71 -1.31 -8.27
CA ASP A 20 8.58 -2.18 -7.89
C ASP A 20 9.06 -3.44 -7.16
N TYR A 21 10.15 -4.04 -7.65
CA TYR A 21 10.73 -5.22 -7.05
C TYR A 21 11.31 -4.93 -5.66
N ALA A 22 12.05 -3.83 -5.51
CA ALA A 22 12.65 -3.43 -4.24
C ALA A 22 11.61 -3.01 -3.18
N SER A 23 10.48 -2.44 -3.62
CA SER A 23 9.39 -2.00 -2.75
C SER A 23 8.37 -3.08 -2.42
N CYS A 24 8.50 -4.28 -3.00
CA CYS A 24 7.49 -5.35 -2.93
C CYS A 24 6.10 -4.90 -3.41
N GLN A 25 6.00 -3.87 -4.27
CA GLN A 25 4.74 -3.35 -4.81
C GLN A 25 4.24 -4.13 -6.04
N MET A 26 4.57 -5.41 -6.14
CA MET A 26 4.11 -6.26 -7.24
C MET A 26 2.58 -6.41 -7.19
N ALA A 27 1.91 -5.96 -8.25
CA ALA A 27 0.47 -6.12 -8.39
C ALA A 27 0.09 -7.61 -8.56
N ILE A 28 -0.82 -8.08 -7.71
CA ILE A 28 -1.50 -9.37 -7.92
C ILE A 28 -2.68 -9.09 -8.85
N ILE A 29 -2.63 -9.65 -10.05
CA ILE A 29 -3.68 -9.48 -11.06
C ILE A 29 -4.59 -10.71 -11.00
N PRO A 30 -5.92 -10.55 -10.86
CA PRO A 30 -6.87 -11.66 -10.92
C PRO A 30 -6.79 -12.43 -12.25
N GLU A 31 -7.20 -13.69 -12.24
CA GLU A 31 -7.41 -14.45 -13.47
C GLU A 31 -8.39 -13.72 -14.40
N ASN A 32 -8.13 -13.78 -15.71
CA ASN A 32 -8.94 -13.14 -16.77
C ASN A 32 -9.03 -11.61 -16.75
N PHE A 33 -8.28 -10.91 -15.89
CA PHE A 33 -8.35 -9.44 -15.78
C PHE A 33 -8.22 -8.71 -17.13
N PHE A 34 -7.23 -9.08 -17.95
CA PHE A 34 -7.03 -8.45 -19.25
C PHE A 34 -8.03 -8.93 -20.30
N GLU A 35 -8.60 -10.14 -20.17
CA GLU A 35 -9.67 -10.61 -21.04
C GLU A 35 -10.96 -9.82 -20.81
N GLU A 36 -11.29 -9.49 -19.55
CA GLU A 36 -12.41 -8.63 -19.22
C GLU A 36 -12.17 -7.17 -19.66
N ALA A 37 -10.92 -6.71 -19.61
CA ALA A 37 -10.54 -5.43 -20.21
C ALA A 37 -10.71 -5.44 -21.75
N ASP A 38 -10.36 -6.53 -22.42
CA ASP A 38 -10.56 -6.72 -23.86
C ASP A 38 -12.04 -6.71 -24.24
N LYS A 39 -12.92 -7.25 -23.39
CA LYS A 39 -14.38 -7.20 -23.56
C LYS A 39 -14.98 -5.82 -23.26
N GLY A 40 -14.20 -4.88 -22.73
CA GLY A 40 -14.67 -3.55 -22.33
C GLY A 40 -15.39 -3.51 -20.99
N MET A 41 -15.37 -4.61 -20.23
CA MET A 41 -15.96 -4.69 -18.88
C MET A 41 -15.13 -3.90 -17.86
N ILE A 42 -13.82 -3.76 -18.11
CA ILE A 42 -12.91 -2.96 -17.30
C ILE A 42 -12.35 -1.84 -18.19
N ARG A 43 -12.56 -0.58 -17.80
CA ARG A 43 -12.07 0.61 -18.50
C ARG A 43 -11.10 1.37 -17.62
N PHE A 44 -9.89 1.63 -18.14
CA PHE A 44 -8.85 2.35 -17.41
C PHE A 44 -8.87 3.83 -17.80
N LYS A 45 -8.77 4.71 -16.79
CA LYS A 45 -8.61 6.16 -16.99
C LYS A 45 -7.66 6.73 -15.94
N LYS A 46 -6.47 7.19 -16.35
CA LYS A 46 -5.50 7.86 -15.47
C LYS A 46 -5.99 9.30 -15.22
N THR A 47 -6.43 9.59 -13.99
CA THR A 47 -7.01 10.89 -13.62
C THR A 47 -6.40 11.40 -12.31
N PRO A 48 -5.46 12.35 -12.35
CA PRO A 48 -4.78 12.84 -11.14
C PRO A 48 -5.72 13.66 -10.24
N LYS A 49 -6.80 14.22 -10.80
CA LYS A 49 -7.83 14.94 -10.07
C LYS A 49 -9.22 14.54 -10.56
N TRP A 50 -10.13 14.37 -9.62
CA TRP A 50 -11.54 14.08 -9.83
C TRP A 50 -12.34 14.55 -8.61
N CYS A 51 -13.65 14.69 -8.77
CA CYS A 51 -14.59 15.01 -7.68
C CYS A 51 -15.90 14.25 -7.87
N PHE A 52 -16.74 14.22 -6.84
CA PHE A 52 -18.11 13.71 -6.97
C PHE A 52 -19.01 14.76 -7.61
N CYS A 53 -19.97 14.29 -8.41
CA CYS A 53 -21.10 15.07 -8.93
C CYS A 53 -22.40 14.28 -8.69
N ASP A 54 -23.55 14.90 -8.98
CA ASP A 54 -24.86 14.33 -8.67
C ASP A 54 -25.09 12.93 -9.26
N GLU A 55 -24.50 12.65 -10.42
CA GLU A 55 -24.70 11.40 -11.19
C GLU A 55 -23.50 10.43 -11.07
N GLY A 56 -22.42 10.81 -10.38
CA GLY A 56 -21.22 9.98 -10.27
C GLY A 56 -19.95 10.77 -10.00
N ILE A 57 -18.99 10.72 -10.93
CA ILE A 57 -17.69 11.39 -10.81
C ILE A 57 -17.42 12.36 -11.97
N GLY A 58 -16.85 13.51 -11.65
CA GLY A 58 -16.35 14.51 -12.59
C GLY A 58 -14.82 14.55 -12.62
N PHE A 59 -14.26 14.84 -13.79
CA PHE A 59 -12.81 14.92 -14.01
C PHE A 59 -12.37 16.35 -14.36
N GLU A 60 -11.08 16.63 -14.23
CA GLU A 60 -10.49 17.95 -14.54
C GLU A 60 -10.61 18.34 -16.03
N ASP A 61 -10.78 17.36 -16.92
CA ASP A 61 -11.02 17.57 -18.36
C ASP A 61 -12.47 17.99 -18.68
N GLY A 62 -13.32 18.16 -17.66
CA GLY A 62 -14.73 18.52 -17.79
C GLY A 62 -15.65 17.35 -18.17
N THR A 63 -15.11 16.14 -18.36
CA THR A 63 -15.93 14.95 -18.58
C THR A 63 -16.47 14.39 -17.28
N THR A 64 -17.57 13.64 -17.37
CA THR A 64 -18.19 12.93 -16.25
C THR A 64 -18.29 11.45 -16.53
N LEU A 65 -18.38 10.65 -15.47
CA LEU A 65 -18.71 9.23 -15.52
C LEU A 65 -19.84 8.96 -14.52
N GLU A 66 -20.97 8.52 -15.06
CA GLU A 66 -22.08 8.02 -14.25
C GLU A 66 -21.66 6.77 -13.48
N ALA A 67 -21.99 6.70 -12.20
CA ALA A 67 -21.62 5.59 -11.35
C ALA A 67 -22.63 5.35 -10.23
N ASP A 68 -23.18 4.14 -10.14
CA ASP A 68 -24.04 3.73 -9.03
C ASP A 68 -23.24 3.52 -7.73
N VAL A 69 -21.98 3.06 -7.86
CA VAL A 69 -21.10 2.73 -6.73
C VAL A 69 -19.67 3.17 -7.04
N VAL A 70 -19.04 3.85 -6.08
CA VAL A 70 -17.62 4.22 -6.14
C VAL A 70 -16.86 3.53 -5.00
N ILE A 71 -15.84 2.74 -5.36
CA ILE A 71 -14.99 2.01 -4.41
C ILE A 71 -13.61 2.69 -4.36
N LEU A 72 -13.24 3.24 -3.21
CA LEU A 72 -11.94 3.84 -2.97
C LEU A 72 -10.92 2.79 -2.51
N ALA A 73 -10.25 2.16 -3.47
CA ALA A 73 -9.20 1.16 -3.22
C ALA A 73 -7.81 1.78 -2.96
N THR A 74 -7.73 2.87 -2.18
CA THR A 74 -6.49 3.67 -1.95
C THR A 74 -5.59 3.14 -0.84
N GLY A 75 -5.82 1.91 -0.37
CA GLY A 75 -5.05 1.29 0.71
C GLY A 75 -5.38 1.84 2.10
N TYR A 76 -4.45 1.69 3.05
CA TYR A 76 -4.61 2.09 4.45
C TYR A 76 -3.38 2.83 4.96
N ASP A 77 -3.58 3.74 5.90
CA ASP A 77 -2.51 4.38 6.67
C ASP A 77 -2.07 3.47 7.82
N GLY A 78 -1.02 2.66 7.56
CA GLY A 78 -0.47 1.70 8.52
C GLY A 78 0.18 2.36 9.74
N ASP A 79 0.89 3.46 9.52
CA ASP A 79 1.62 4.19 10.56
C ASP A 79 0.65 4.77 11.59
N LYS A 80 -0.43 5.41 11.14
CA LYS A 80 -1.46 5.94 12.02
C LYS A 80 -2.12 4.83 12.85
N LYS A 81 -2.40 3.68 12.23
CA LYS A 81 -2.97 2.51 12.93
C LYS A 81 -2.02 1.97 14.00
N LEU A 82 -0.73 1.86 13.69
CA LEU A 82 0.27 1.35 14.63
C LEU A 82 0.49 2.31 15.80
N LYS A 83 0.57 3.62 15.54
CA LYS A 83 0.66 4.63 16.61
C LYS A 83 -0.53 4.57 17.56
N ALA A 84 -1.74 4.31 17.05
CA ALA A 84 -2.95 4.26 17.86
C ALA A 84 -3.03 3.05 18.83
N ILE A 85 -2.36 1.93 18.52
CA ILE A 85 -2.37 0.73 19.38
C ILE A 85 -1.20 0.69 20.36
N ILE A 86 -0.14 1.46 20.10
CA ILE A 86 1.01 1.53 20.99
C ILE A 86 0.69 2.42 22.19
N PRO A 87 0.91 1.96 23.43
CA PRO A 87 0.65 2.77 24.61
C PRO A 87 1.69 3.89 24.78
N GLU A 88 1.27 5.01 25.33
CA GLU A 88 2.18 6.11 25.71
C GLU A 88 3.31 5.64 26.65
N PRO A 89 4.54 6.20 26.55
CA PRO A 89 4.98 7.29 25.67
C PRO A 89 5.51 6.83 24.30
N PHE A 90 5.32 5.55 23.96
CA PHE A 90 6.04 4.88 22.87
C PHE A 90 5.57 5.18 21.43
N PRO A 91 4.40 5.76 21.12
CA PRO A 91 4.02 6.06 19.73
C PRO A 91 5.01 6.99 19.03
N SER A 92 5.57 7.96 19.76
CA SER A 92 6.61 8.87 19.26
C SER A 92 7.86 8.16 18.76
N TRP A 93 8.11 6.92 19.20
CA TRP A 93 9.29 6.16 18.81
C TRP A 93 9.16 5.50 17.44
N LEU A 94 7.94 5.45 16.88
CA LEU A 94 7.70 5.06 15.51
C LEU A 94 7.97 6.20 14.51
N GLU A 95 8.21 7.42 15.01
CA GLU A 95 8.47 8.56 14.15
C GLU A 95 9.92 8.53 13.66
N PHE A 96 10.08 8.54 12.35
CA PHE A 96 11.37 8.68 11.70
C PHE A 96 11.24 9.66 10.53
N PRO A 97 12.30 10.43 10.22
CA PRO A 97 12.32 11.25 9.02
C PRO A 97 12.04 10.41 7.77
N TRP A 98 11.47 11.03 6.72
CA TRP A 98 11.24 10.38 5.41
C TRP A 98 10.14 9.31 5.36
N GLY A 99 9.26 9.23 6.37
CA GLY A 99 8.10 8.33 6.34
C GLY A 99 8.44 6.84 6.43
N LEU A 100 9.65 6.51 6.90
CA LEU A 100 10.03 5.14 7.22
C LEU A 100 9.64 4.85 8.67
N MET A 101 9.25 3.61 8.95
CA MET A 101 9.00 3.20 10.33
C MET A 101 10.19 2.39 10.86
N PRO A 102 10.81 2.77 12.00
CA PRO A 102 12.11 2.24 12.43
C PRO A 102 11.97 0.88 13.16
N LEU A 103 11.31 -0.08 12.49
CA LEU A 103 11.08 -1.43 12.98
C LEU A 103 12.03 -2.41 12.30
N TYR A 104 12.93 -3.00 13.08
CA TYR A 104 13.74 -4.13 12.65
C TYR A 104 12.83 -5.31 12.29
N ARG A 105 12.89 -5.71 11.02
CA ARG A 105 12.03 -6.75 10.41
C ARG A 105 10.52 -6.51 10.61
N GLY A 106 10.11 -5.25 10.70
CA GLY A 106 8.69 -4.89 10.88
C GLY A 106 8.13 -5.17 12.28
N THR A 107 8.97 -5.58 13.23
CA THR A 107 8.49 -6.03 14.56
C THR A 107 9.19 -5.33 15.72
N ILE A 108 10.51 -5.12 15.67
CA ILE A 108 11.30 -4.73 16.85
C ILE A 108 11.81 -3.29 16.70
N GLN A 109 11.47 -2.41 17.64
CA GLN A 109 12.06 -1.07 17.70
C GLN A 109 13.55 -1.16 18.09
N ARG A 110 14.43 -0.61 17.24
CA ARG A 110 15.89 -0.81 17.34
C ARG A 110 16.54 -0.20 18.59
N THR A 111 15.86 0.73 19.28
CA THR A 111 16.55 1.66 20.18
C THR A 111 16.74 1.15 21.61
N ARG A 112 16.05 0.08 22.06
CA ARG A 112 16.28 -0.50 23.41
C ARG A 112 15.95 -2.00 23.55
N ILE A 113 16.69 -2.88 22.89
CA ILE A 113 16.73 -4.28 23.36
C ILE A 113 17.69 -4.36 24.56
N ARG A 114 17.19 -4.15 25.78
CA ARG A 114 17.87 -4.66 26.98
C ARG A 114 17.43 -6.11 27.16
N ALA A 115 18.19 -7.04 26.58
CA ALA A 115 18.03 -8.45 26.91
C ALA A 115 18.48 -8.64 28.37
N THR A 116 17.54 -8.88 29.28
CA THR A 116 17.84 -9.28 30.65
C THR A 116 17.86 -10.80 30.68
N PHE A 117 19.05 -11.40 30.73
CA PHE A 117 19.20 -12.84 30.86
C PHE A 117 19.14 -13.21 32.35
N HIS A 118 18.11 -13.96 32.75
CA HIS A 118 18.08 -14.59 34.07
C HIS A 118 18.76 -15.95 33.99
N VAL A 119 19.98 -16.04 34.52
CA VAL A 119 20.68 -17.32 34.69
C VAL A 119 20.17 -17.96 35.98
N VAL A 120 19.32 -18.97 35.86
CA VAL A 120 18.88 -19.78 37.00
C VAL A 120 19.93 -20.85 37.25
N LYS A 121 20.58 -20.81 38.42
CA LYS A 121 21.45 -21.92 38.85
C LYS A 121 20.58 -23.15 39.17
N PRO A 122 20.98 -24.36 38.74
CA PRO A 122 20.28 -25.57 39.15
C PRO A 122 20.35 -25.71 40.68
N ALA A 123 19.21 -26.03 41.30
CA ALA A 123 19.19 -26.42 42.71
C ALA A 123 19.99 -27.71 42.87
N HIS A 124 21.06 -27.67 43.66
CA HIS A 124 21.72 -28.89 44.11
C HIS A 124 20.81 -29.55 45.14
N GLY A 125 20.31 -30.75 44.79
CA GLY A 125 19.62 -31.65 45.70
C GLY A 125 20.57 -32.42 46.59
#